data_AF-A0A356ZCB3-F1
#
_entry.id   AF-A0A356ZCB3-F1
#
_cell.length_a   1.000
_cell.length_b   1.000
_cell.length_c   1.000
_cell.angle_alpha   90.00
_cell.angle_beta   90.00
_cell.angle_gamma   90.00
#
_symmetry.space_group_name_H-M   'P 1'
#
loop_
_entity.id
_entity.type
_entity.pdbx_description
1 polymer ?
#
loop_
_entity_poly.entity_id
_entity_poly.type
_entity_poly.pdbx_seq_one_letter_code
_entity_poly.pdbx_strand_id
1 'polypeptide(L)'
;MNLHTEVCDLLNIKYPLLQGAMAWIAVGKLAGAVSQAGGLGIIGTGDADAKWLTEQINSVRGITSNPFGVNLMLTSPHVEEVIEVLVKEQVPVVTTGGGNPGRYMQRLKDAGIIVIPVVSSVALAKRLSRLGADAIIAEGTESGGHV
;
A
#
# COMPACT_ATOMS: atom_id res chain seq x y z
N MET A 1 -12.88 -22.99 11.53
CA MET A 1 -12.95 -22.37 10.19
C MET A 1 -12.06 -21.14 10.21
N ASN A 2 -11.05 -21.07 9.34
CA ASN A 2 -10.28 -19.83 9.15
C ASN A 2 -10.98 -19.00 8.07
N LEU A 3 -11.16 -17.70 8.31
CA LEU A 3 -11.72 -16.77 7.33
C LEU A 3 -10.73 -16.61 6.16
N HIS A 4 -11.10 -17.07 4.97
CA HIS A 4 -10.30 -16.99 3.73
C HIS A 4 -11.12 -16.33 2.63
N THR A 5 -10.51 -15.43 1.85
CA THR A 5 -11.20 -14.63 0.81
C THR A 5 -10.28 -14.41 -0.39
N GLU A 6 -10.81 -13.89 -1.50
CA GLU A 6 -10.02 -13.53 -2.69
C GLU A 6 -8.90 -12.51 -2.39
N VAL A 7 -9.05 -11.69 -1.34
CA VAL A 7 -7.98 -10.77 -0.87
C VAL A 7 -6.78 -11.54 -0.32
N CYS A 8 -7.02 -12.69 0.34
CA CYS A 8 -5.95 -13.55 0.82
C CYS A 8 -5.16 -14.13 -0.35
N ASP A 9 -5.86 -14.59 -1.39
CA ASP A 9 -5.25 -15.17 -2.60
C ASP A 9 -4.48 -14.11 -3.41
N LEU A 10 -5.09 -12.93 -3.61
CA LEU A 10 -4.47 -11.81 -4.32
C LEU A 10 -3.16 -11.37 -3.65
N LEU A 11 -3.17 -11.22 -2.32
CA LEU A 11 -2.06 -10.65 -1.55
C LEU A 11 -1.09 -11.69 -1.00
N ASN A 12 -1.42 -12.97 -1.13
CA ASN A 12 -0.72 -14.08 -0.51
C ASN A 12 -0.54 -13.90 1.02
N ILE A 13 -1.65 -13.56 1.70
CA ILE A 13 -1.71 -13.36 3.17
C ILE A 13 -2.66 -14.35 3.84
N LYS A 14 -2.46 -14.56 5.15
CA LYS A 14 -3.25 -15.53 5.93
C LYS A 14 -4.62 -14.97 6.34
N TYR A 15 -4.66 -13.70 6.70
CA TYR A 15 -5.87 -13.04 7.18
C TYR A 15 -6.21 -11.87 6.26
N PRO A 16 -7.49 -11.66 5.90
CA PRO A 16 -7.92 -10.54 5.06
C PRO A 16 -7.99 -9.25 5.89
N LEU A 17 -6.89 -8.92 6.58
CA LEU A 17 -6.74 -7.79 7.49
C LEU A 17 -5.54 -6.97 7.05
N LEU A 18 -5.82 -5.72 6.69
CA LEU A 18 -4.81 -4.74 6.29
C LEU A 18 -4.68 -3.73 7.43
N GLN A 19 -3.45 -3.47 7.88
CA GLN A 19 -3.19 -2.35 8.78
C GLN A 19 -3.16 -1.06 7.95
N GLY A 20 -4.14 -0.18 8.17
CA GLY A 20 -4.28 1.07 7.41
C GLY A 20 -3.05 1.97 7.55
N ALA A 21 -2.53 2.47 6.44
CA ALA A 21 -1.31 3.27 6.42
C ALA A 21 -1.52 4.64 7.08
N MET A 22 -0.68 4.95 8.06
CA MET A 22 -0.73 6.20 8.81
C MET A 22 0.66 6.83 8.78
N ALA A 23 0.79 8.01 8.18
CA ALA A 23 2.07 8.73 8.14
C ALA A 23 2.65 8.86 9.56
N TRP A 24 3.95 8.61 9.70
CA TRP A 24 4.71 8.67 10.96
C TRP A 24 4.41 7.59 12.01
N ILE A 25 3.26 6.91 11.93
CA ILE A 25 2.87 5.83 12.85
C ILE A 25 3.19 4.46 12.24
N ALA A 26 2.79 4.27 10.98
CA ALA A 26 2.95 3.03 10.23
C ALA A 26 4.37 2.92 9.66
N VAL A 27 5.36 2.85 10.56
CA VAL A 27 6.77 2.62 10.23
C VAL A 27 7.04 1.12 10.03
N GLY A 28 8.24 0.79 9.53
CA GLY A 28 8.61 -0.58 9.16
C GLY A 28 8.47 -1.60 10.30
N LYS A 29 8.67 -1.19 11.57
CA LYS A 29 8.46 -2.07 12.72
C LYS A 29 7.00 -2.49 12.90
N LEU A 30 6.06 -1.55 12.75
CA LEU A 30 4.63 -1.86 12.87
C LEU A 30 4.15 -2.69 11.68
N ALA A 31 4.48 -2.27 10.46
CA ALA A 31 4.12 -3.00 9.26
C ALA A 31 4.70 -4.44 9.28
N GLY A 32 5.97 -4.59 9.65
CA GLY A 32 6.62 -5.91 9.74
C GLY A 32 5.96 -6.83 10.76
N ALA A 33 5.58 -6.31 11.94
CA ALA A 33 4.88 -7.10 12.95
C ALA A 33 3.50 -7.59 12.47
N VAL A 34 2.72 -6.73 11.79
CA VAL A 34 1.41 -7.11 11.22
C VAL A 34 1.57 -8.17 10.13
N SER A 35 2.52 -7.98 9.21
CA SER A 35 2.83 -8.96 8.16
C SER A 35 3.32 -10.29 8.75
N GLN A 36 4.15 -10.26 9.79
CA GLN A 36 4.60 -11.48 10.48
C GLN A 36 3.43 -12.26 11.11
N ALA A 37 2.44 -11.55 11.66
CA ALA A 37 1.23 -12.16 12.23
C ALA A 37 0.28 -12.74 11.15
N GLY A 38 0.47 -12.40 9.87
CA GLY A 38 -0.25 -12.97 8.73
C GLY A 38 -1.30 -12.06 8.09
N GLY A 39 -1.40 -10.79 8.52
CA GLY A 39 -2.12 -9.76 7.77
C GLY A 39 -1.22 -9.09 6.73
N LEU A 40 -1.66 -7.95 6.19
CA LEU A 40 -0.81 -7.06 5.39
C LEU A 40 -0.47 -5.81 6.20
N GLY A 41 0.78 -5.69 6.65
CA GLY A 41 1.30 -4.44 7.18
C GLY A 41 1.62 -3.47 6.06
N ILE A 42 1.35 -2.18 6.25
CA ILE A 42 1.52 -1.16 5.21
C ILE A 42 2.31 0.02 5.76
N ILE A 43 3.47 0.30 5.18
CA ILE A 43 4.28 1.48 5.53
C ILE A 43 3.57 2.74 5.02
N GLY A 44 3.37 3.74 5.87
CA GLY A 44 2.83 5.04 5.47
C GLY A 44 3.93 6.04 5.16
N THR A 45 4.15 6.40 3.89
CA THR A 45 5.24 7.32 3.53
C THR A 45 4.96 8.76 3.96
N GLY A 46 3.71 9.22 3.87
CA GLY A 46 3.43 10.65 3.95
C GLY A 46 4.32 11.42 2.96
N ASP A 47 5.04 12.43 3.45
CA ASP A 47 5.99 13.22 2.68
C ASP A 47 7.46 12.76 2.81
N ALA A 48 7.70 11.53 3.28
CA ALA A 48 9.05 11.00 3.42
C ALA A 48 9.74 10.74 2.07
N ASP A 49 11.07 10.86 2.06
CA ASP A 49 11.92 10.69 0.89
C ASP A 49 12.28 9.22 0.61
N ALA A 50 12.94 8.99 -0.52
CA ALA A 50 13.41 7.68 -0.95
C ALA A 50 14.35 6.99 0.07
N LYS A 51 15.20 7.77 0.76
CA LYS A 51 16.15 7.23 1.74
C LYS A 51 15.41 6.66 2.94
N TRP A 52 14.47 7.42 3.49
CA TRP A 52 13.65 6.99 4.59
C TRP A 52 12.84 5.75 4.25
N LEU A 53 12.22 5.70 3.06
CA LEU A 53 11.46 4.52 2.64
C LEU A 53 12.36 3.27 2.58
N THR A 54 13.57 3.40 2.03
CA THR A 54 14.53 2.30 1.94
C THR A 54 14.87 1.73 3.34
N GLU A 55 15.06 2.62 4.33
CA GLU A 55 15.29 2.21 5.73
C GLU A 55 14.06 1.45 6.31
N GLN A 56 12.84 1.90 6.01
CA GLN A 56 11.62 1.23 6.48
C GLN A 56 11.41 -0.14 5.82
N ILE A 57 11.67 -0.26 4.52
CA ILE A 57 11.60 -1.54 3.78
C ILE A 57 12.58 -2.55 4.40
N ASN A 58 13.82 -2.12 4.66
CA ASN A 58 14.82 -2.96 5.31
C ASN A 58 14.40 -3.36 6.73
N SER A 59 13.76 -2.45 7.47
CA SER A 59 13.20 -2.78 8.79
C SER A 59 12.11 -3.85 8.72
N VAL A 60 11.23 -3.83 7.72
CA VAL A 60 10.19 -4.88 7.55
C VAL A 60 10.84 -6.22 7.22
N ARG A 61 11.77 -6.23 6.26
CA ARG A 61 12.46 -7.45 5.82
C ARG A 61 13.34 -8.08 6.90
N GLY A 62 13.82 -7.29 7.85
CA GLY A 62 14.50 -7.81 9.04
C GLY A 62 13.56 -8.51 10.04
N ILE A 63 12.24 -8.30 9.93
CA ILE A 63 11.23 -8.88 10.83
C ILE A 63 10.54 -10.09 10.18
N THR A 64 10.24 -10.01 8.88
CA THR A 64 9.44 -11.04 8.20
C THR A 64 9.77 -11.15 6.70
N SER A 65 9.57 -12.35 6.16
CA SER A 65 9.55 -12.63 4.72
C SER A 65 8.14 -12.58 4.12
N ASN A 66 7.11 -12.32 4.93
CA ASN A 66 5.72 -12.24 4.48
C ASN A 66 5.47 -10.94 3.67
N PRO A 67 4.47 -10.92 2.77
CA PRO A 67 4.13 -9.73 2.00
C PRO A 67 3.80 -8.52 2.90
N PHE A 68 4.19 -7.34 2.44
CA PHE A 68 3.85 -6.06 3.05
C PHE A 68 3.56 -5.04 1.94
N GLY A 69 2.93 -3.93 2.32
CA GLY A 69 2.62 -2.84 1.40
C GLY A 69 3.32 -1.54 1.75
N VAL A 70 3.27 -0.60 0.81
CA VAL A 70 3.63 0.81 1.03
C VAL A 70 2.49 1.70 0.53
N ASN A 71 2.12 2.72 1.29
CA ASN A 71 1.17 3.73 0.87
C ASN A 71 1.88 4.94 0.29
N LEU A 72 1.50 5.31 -0.94
CA LEU A 72 1.94 6.52 -1.61
C LEU A 72 1.00 7.67 -1.31
N MET A 73 1.55 8.75 -0.78
CA MET A 73 0.88 10.05 -0.77
C MET A 73 1.14 10.75 -2.11
N LEU A 74 0.13 10.77 -2.99
CA LEU A 74 0.30 11.27 -4.37
C LEU A 74 0.59 12.78 -4.44
N THR A 75 0.32 13.53 -3.38
CA THR A 75 0.63 14.95 -3.24
C THR A 75 2.05 15.22 -2.74
N SER A 76 2.79 14.20 -2.34
CA SER A 76 4.16 14.35 -1.83
C SER A 76 5.09 14.88 -2.93
N PRO A 77 6.02 15.81 -2.61
CA PRO A 77 7.05 16.24 -3.57
C PRO A 77 8.03 15.11 -3.93
N HIS A 78 8.10 14.05 -3.13
CA HIS A 78 9.01 12.91 -3.29
C HIS A 78 8.37 11.71 -4.00
N VAL A 79 7.15 11.83 -4.50
CA VAL A 79 6.39 10.69 -5.05
C VAL A 79 7.13 9.93 -6.16
N GLU A 80 7.87 10.61 -7.04
CA GLU A 80 8.59 9.96 -8.15
C GLU A 80 9.77 9.10 -7.67
N GLU A 81 10.62 9.66 -6.78
CA GLU A 81 11.76 8.94 -6.20
C GLU A 81 11.30 7.78 -5.31
N VAL A 82 10.17 7.93 -4.61
CA VAL A 82 9.55 6.88 -3.81
C VAL A 82 9.09 5.73 -4.72
N ILE A 83 8.45 6.03 -5.86
CA ILE A 83 8.07 5.00 -6.86
C ILE A 83 9.28 4.27 -7.40
N GLU A 84 10.41 4.96 -7.64
CA GLU A 84 11.65 4.30 -8.06
C GLU A 84 12.14 3.29 -7.03
N VAL A 85 12.10 3.65 -5.74
CA VAL A 85 12.42 2.70 -4.65
C VAL A 85 11.47 1.52 -4.66
N LEU A 86 10.16 1.73 -4.80
CA LEU A 86 9.17 0.65 -4.82
C LEU A 86 9.43 -0.37 -5.93
N VAL A 87 9.72 0.12 -7.14
CA VAL A 87 10.02 -0.72 -8.31
C VAL A 87 11.36 -1.44 -8.12
N LYS A 88 12.40 -0.72 -7.71
CA LYS A 88 13.74 -1.28 -7.50
C LYS A 88 13.73 -2.36 -6.41
N GLU A 89 13.04 -2.09 -5.31
CA GLU A 89 12.94 -2.99 -4.17
C GLU A 89 11.87 -4.06 -4.38
N GLN A 90 11.12 -4.06 -5.50
CA GLN A 90 10.06 -5.05 -5.77
C GLN A 90 9.06 -5.18 -4.61
N VAL A 91 8.54 -4.05 -4.13
CA VAL A 91 7.53 -4.05 -3.06
C VAL A 91 6.26 -4.76 -3.55
N PRO A 92 5.71 -5.75 -2.83
CA PRO A 92 4.60 -6.55 -3.35
C PRO A 92 3.30 -5.78 -3.57
N VAL A 93 2.99 -4.83 -2.68
CA VAL A 93 1.70 -4.12 -2.67
C VAL A 93 1.91 -2.62 -2.51
N VAL A 94 1.17 -1.83 -3.29
CA VAL A 94 1.08 -0.39 -3.15
C VAL A 94 -0.36 0.01 -2.91
N THR A 95 -0.57 0.84 -1.89
CA THR A 95 -1.81 1.58 -1.72
C THR A 95 -1.57 3.05 -2.05
N THR A 96 -2.62 3.79 -2.40
CA THR A 96 -2.45 5.22 -2.74
C THR A 96 -3.52 6.07 -2.08
N GLY A 97 -3.10 7.16 -1.44
CA GLY A 97 -3.96 8.23 -0.93
C GLY A 97 -3.70 9.57 -1.63
N GLY A 98 -4.49 10.59 -1.31
CA GLY A 98 -4.24 11.96 -1.77
C GLY A 98 -4.50 12.22 -3.25
N GLY A 99 -5.30 11.41 -3.94
CA GLY A 99 -5.75 11.71 -5.31
C GLY A 99 -5.87 10.51 -6.24
N ASN A 100 -5.58 10.73 -7.53
CA ASN A 100 -5.75 9.74 -8.59
C ASN A 100 -4.39 9.17 -9.04
N PRO A 101 -4.11 7.87 -8.82
CA PRO A 101 -2.83 7.25 -9.20
C PRO A 101 -2.69 6.95 -10.70
N GLY A 102 -3.65 7.37 -11.55
CA GLY A 102 -3.70 7.00 -12.96
C GLY A 102 -2.43 7.27 -13.75
N ARG A 103 -1.66 8.31 -13.41
CA ARG A 103 -0.37 8.62 -14.08
C ARG A 103 0.72 7.58 -13.79
N TYR A 104 0.59 6.83 -12.69
CA TYR A 104 1.58 5.86 -12.22
C TYR A 104 1.14 4.41 -12.36
N MET A 105 -0.15 4.19 -12.62
CA MET A 105 -0.74 2.86 -12.63
C MET A 105 0.03 1.91 -13.54
N GLN A 106 0.24 2.28 -14.82
CA GLN A 106 0.97 1.43 -15.76
C GLN A 106 2.38 1.08 -15.26
N ARG A 107 3.13 2.08 -14.75
CA ARG A 107 4.50 1.88 -14.24
C ARG A 107 4.55 0.91 -13.05
N LEU A 108 3.61 1.01 -12.12
CA LEU A 108 3.51 0.10 -10.97
C LEU A 108 3.11 -1.31 -11.42
N LYS A 109 2.14 -1.41 -12.33
CA LYS A 109 1.67 -2.69 -12.87
C LYS A 109 2.74 -3.41 -13.70
N ASP A 110 3.50 -2.69 -14.53
CA ASP A 110 4.61 -3.24 -15.31
C ASP A 110 5.73 -3.79 -14.42
N ALA A 111 5.87 -3.26 -13.21
CA ALA A 111 6.80 -3.77 -12.19
C ALA A 111 6.26 -4.98 -11.41
N GLY A 112 5.05 -5.47 -11.73
CA GLY A 112 4.41 -6.59 -11.05
C GLY A 112 3.83 -6.23 -9.68
N ILE A 113 3.69 -4.94 -9.36
CA ILE A 113 3.16 -4.48 -8.07
C ILE A 113 1.64 -4.55 -8.07
N ILE A 114 1.06 -5.05 -6.98
CA ILE A 114 -0.39 -5.02 -6.75
C ILE A 114 -0.78 -3.61 -6.30
N VAL A 115 -1.70 -2.96 -7.00
CA VAL A 115 -2.09 -1.57 -6.72
C VAL A 115 -3.53 -1.53 -6.18
N ILE A 116 -3.67 -1.02 -4.96
CA ILE A 116 -4.94 -0.92 -4.23
C ILE A 116 -5.19 0.53 -3.79
N PRO A 117 -5.82 1.35 -4.64
CA PRO A 117 -6.14 2.73 -4.30
C PRO A 117 -7.19 2.84 -3.20
N VAL A 118 -7.05 3.86 -2.34
CA VAL A 118 -8.10 4.30 -1.43
C VAL A 118 -9.04 5.25 -2.16
N VAL A 119 -10.36 5.06 -2.02
CA VAL A 119 -11.37 5.88 -2.69
C VAL A 119 -12.51 6.26 -1.76
N SER A 120 -13.08 7.45 -1.99
CA SER A 120 -14.22 8.01 -1.25
C SER A 120 -15.51 8.09 -2.09
N SER A 121 -15.53 7.54 -3.31
CA SER A 121 -16.74 7.54 -4.15
C SER A 121 -16.79 6.38 -5.13
N VAL A 122 -18.02 5.97 -5.48
CA VAL A 122 -18.28 4.95 -6.51
C VAL A 122 -17.73 5.36 -7.88
N ALA A 123 -17.79 6.65 -8.21
CA ALA A 123 -17.29 7.16 -9.48
C ALA A 123 -15.77 6.98 -9.60
N LEU A 124 -15.03 7.27 -8.52
CA LEU A 124 -13.58 7.06 -8.48
C LEU A 124 -13.24 5.57 -8.48
N ALA A 125 -13.94 4.74 -7.70
CA ALA A 125 -13.77 3.29 -7.68
C ALA A 125 -13.88 2.70 -9.09
N LYS A 126 -14.98 2.99 -9.80
CA LYS A 126 -15.22 2.52 -11.18
C LYS A 126 -14.13 3.02 -12.15
N ARG A 127 -13.65 4.24 -11.97
CA ARG A 127 -12.58 4.79 -12.82
C ARG A 127 -11.26 4.03 -12.61
N LEU A 128 -10.86 3.79 -11.37
CA LEU A 128 -9.59 3.14 -11.05
C LEU A 128 -9.61 1.65 -11.38
N SER A 129 -10.74 0.96 -11.23
CA SER A 129 -10.90 -0.41 -11.72
C SER A 129 -10.67 -0.50 -13.24
N ARG A 130 -11.19 0.44 -14.03
CA ARG A 130 -10.93 0.50 -15.48
C ARG A 130 -9.48 0.82 -15.84
N LEU A 131 -8.74 1.46 -14.94
CA LEU A 131 -7.32 1.75 -15.13
C LEU A 131 -6.41 0.61 -14.67
N GLY A 132 -6.96 -0.49 -14.14
CA GLY A 132 -6.19 -1.68 -13.78
C GLY A 132 -5.81 -1.79 -12.31
N ALA A 133 -6.51 -1.09 -11.40
CA ALA A 133 -6.40 -1.37 -9.97
C ALA A 133 -6.81 -2.82 -9.67
N ASP A 134 -6.03 -3.52 -8.85
CA ASP A 134 -6.27 -4.93 -8.51
C ASP A 134 -7.36 -5.10 -7.46
N ALA A 135 -7.47 -4.13 -6.55
CA ALA A 135 -8.53 -4.02 -5.57
C ALA A 135 -8.76 -2.54 -5.22
N ILE A 136 -9.78 -2.28 -4.40
CA ILE A 136 -10.14 -0.93 -3.95
C ILE A 136 -10.35 -0.95 -2.44
N ILE A 137 -9.78 0.02 -1.72
CA ILE A 137 -10.13 0.32 -0.34
C ILE A 137 -11.20 1.42 -0.37
N ALA A 138 -12.43 1.10 0.04
CA ALA A 138 -13.50 2.08 0.20
C ALA A 138 -13.43 2.66 1.62
N GLU A 139 -13.00 3.91 1.75
CA GLU A 139 -12.84 4.58 3.04
C GLU A 139 -14.09 5.39 3.39
N GLY A 140 -14.65 5.14 4.58
CA GLY A 140 -15.81 5.85 5.11
C GLY A 140 -15.42 7.15 5.83
N THR A 141 -16.36 8.08 5.94
CA THR A 141 -16.16 9.41 6.55
C THR A 141 -15.89 9.36 8.06
N GLU A 142 -16.09 8.21 8.69
CA GLU A 142 -15.78 7.95 10.09
C GLU A 142 -14.29 7.65 10.34
N SER A 143 -13.47 7.54 9.30
CA SER A 143 -12.03 7.26 9.45
C SER A 143 -11.27 8.45 10.05
N GLY A 144 -10.06 8.17 10.55
CA GLY A 144 -9.12 9.21 10.96
C GLY A 144 -8.19 9.57 9.80
N GLY A 145 -7.79 10.84 9.68
CA GLY A 145 -6.97 11.31 8.57
C GLY A 145 -7.81 12.01 7.50
N HIS A 146 -7.51 11.79 6.22
CA HIS A 146 -8.19 12.53 5.15
C HIS A 146 -9.52 11.87 4.76
N VAL A 147 -10.60 12.55 5.13
CA VAL A 147 -12.02 12.23 4.87
C VAL A 147 -12.69 13.32 4.05
#